data_AF-A0A849RZ57-F1
#
_entry.id   AF-A0A849RZ57-F1
#
_cell.length_a   1.000
_cell.length_b   1.000
_cell.length_c   1.000
_cell.angle_alpha   90.00
_cell.angle_beta   90.00
_cell.angle_gamma   90.00
#
_symmetry.space_group_name_H-M   'P 1'
#
loop_
_entity.id
_entity.type
_entity.pdbx_description
1 polymer ?
#
loop_
_entity_poly.entity_id
_entity_poly.type
_entity_poly.pdbx_seq_one_letter_code
_entity_poly.pdbx_strand_id
1 'polypeptide(L)'
;MPDLPETLIRVNTLLGEYVAIHDAIFKFSWRRTIPIPGIFKATDFGAHFKDLNRLASKLATTLSALEEEPGPLEGSHQYATALLESIQALRKMCKRLHEKSQGDIRTYPMAEYNADLKTYEGLMNRCQELGIALNRRLRDEDTQPDG
;
A
#
# COMPACT_ATOMS: atom_id res chain seq x y z
N MET A 1 -9.96 -6.31 -24.33
CA MET A 1 -9.11 -5.84 -23.22
C MET A 1 -7.76 -5.57 -23.87
N PRO A 2 -7.22 -4.35 -23.79
CA PRO A 2 -5.87 -4.12 -24.28
C PRO A 2 -4.93 -5.07 -23.53
N ASP A 3 -3.95 -5.62 -24.23
CA ASP A 3 -2.88 -6.39 -23.61
C ASP A 3 -2.11 -5.44 -22.68
N LEU A 4 -2.50 -5.42 -21.40
CA LEU A 4 -1.81 -4.65 -20.39
C LEU A 4 -0.38 -5.22 -20.24
N PRO A 5 0.64 -4.36 -20.12
CA PRO A 5 1.99 -4.77 -19.77
C PRO A 5 1.99 -5.75 -18.59
N GLU A 6 2.79 -6.82 -18.68
CA GLU A 6 2.85 -7.86 -17.65
C GLU A 6 3.22 -7.28 -16.28
N THR A 7 4.10 -6.28 -16.27
CA THR A 7 4.46 -5.47 -15.10
C THR A 7 3.26 -4.78 -14.46
N LEU A 8 2.33 -4.21 -15.23
CA LEU A 8 1.12 -3.56 -14.71
C LEU A 8 0.13 -4.57 -14.12
N ILE A 9 -0.03 -5.74 -14.75
CA ILE A 9 -0.83 -6.84 -14.18
C ILE A 9 -0.24 -7.28 -12.84
N ARG A 10 1.09 -7.36 -12.76
CA ARG A 10 1.80 -7.70 -11.53
C ARG A 10 1.64 -6.64 -10.44
N VAL A 11 1.75 -5.35 -10.77
CA VAL A 11 1.48 -4.24 -9.85
C VAL A 11 0.04 -4.32 -9.31
N ASN A 12 -0.94 -4.59 -10.18
CA ASN A 12 -2.34 -4.72 -9.77
C ASN A 12 -2.57 -5.93 -8.85
N THR A 13 -1.87 -7.05 -9.08
CA THR A 13 -1.91 -8.21 -8.18
C THR A 13 -1.34 -7.85 -6.79
N LEU A 14 -0.23 -7.11 -6.75
CA LEU A 14 0.38 -6.64 -5.50
C LEU A 14 -0.51 -5.62 -4.76
N LEU A 15 -1.24 -4.78 -5.51
CA LEU A 15 -2.26 -3.90 -4.94
C LEU A 15 -3.36 -4.70 -4.23
N GLY A 16 -3.83 -5.80 -4.82
CA GLY A 16 -4.81 -6.68 -4.19
C GLY A 16 -4.31 -7.28 -2.86
N GLU A 17 -3.07 -7.77 -2.83
CA GLU A 17 -2.41 -8.23 -1.59
C GLU A 17 -2.32 -7.09 -0.56
N TYR A 18 -1.95 -5.89 -0.99
CA TYR A 18 -1.86 -4.71 -0.13
C TYR A 18 -3.20 -4.32 0.50
N VAL A 19 -4.26 -4.23 -0.31
CA VAL A 19 -5.61 -3.87 0.16
C VAL A 19 -6.12 -4.88 1.19
N ALA A 20 -5.87 -6.17 0.99
CA ALA A 20 -6.24 -7.19 1.97
C ALA A 20 -5.56 -6.99 3.33
N ILE A 21 -4.26 -6.65 3.33
CA ILE A 21 -3.50 -6.35 4.56
C ILE A 21 -4.01 -5.05 5.20
N HIS A 22 -4.21 -4.01 4.40
CA HIS A 22 -4.77 -2.74 4.83
C HIS A 22 -6.11 -2.91 5.54
N ASP A 23 -7.04 -3.63 4.90
CA ASP A 23 -8.34 -3.92 5.47
C ASP A 23 -8.22 -4.76 6.74
N ALA A 24 -7.33 -5.75 6.79
CA ALA A 24 -7.12 -6.52 8.02
C ALA A 24 -6.69 -5.64 9.20
N ILE A 25 -5.86 -4.62 8.96
CA ILE A 25 -5.38 -3.68 9.98
C ILE A 25 -6.47 -2.68 10.38
N PHE A 26 -7.13 -2.04 9.41
CA PHE A 26 -8.00 -0.90 9.66
C PHE A 26 -9.49 -1.25 9.76
N LYS A 27 -10.00 -2.23 9.01
CA LYS A 27 -11.42 -2.66 9.08
C LYS A 27 -11.78 -3.21 10.46
N PHE A 28 -10.80 -3.81 11.15
CA PHE A 28 -10.96 -4.27 12.54
C PHE A 28 -10.73 -3.14 13.56
N SER A 29 -9.78 -2.24 13.30
CA SER A 29 -9.45 -1.12 14.22
C SER A 29 -10.49 0.02 14.21
N TRP A 30 -11.21 0.25 13.10
CA TRP A 30 -12.24 1.30 13.04
C TRP A 30 -13.55 0.95 13.74
N ARG A 31 -13.85 -0.34 13.94
CA ARG A 31 -15.11 -0.71 14.61
C ARG A 31 -15.13 -0.45 16.10
N ARG A 32 -13.98 -0.15 16.74
CA ARG A 32 -13.92 -0.15 18.21
C ARG A 32 -12.93 0.89 18.75
N THR A 33 -13.46 2.08 18.95
CA THR A 33 -13.15 2.93 20.10
C THR A 33 -13.02 2.04 21.34
N ILE A 34 -11.81 1.99 21.92
CA ILE A 34 -11.44 1.35 23.20
C ILE A 34 -11.34 -0.20 23.15
N PRO A 35 -10.10 -0.75 23.19
CA PRO A 35 -9.88 -2.18 23.42
C PRO A 35 -10.27 -2.55 24.86
N ILE A 36 -11.28 -3.42 25.01
CA ILE A 36 -11.56 -4.10 26.28
C ILE A 36 -10.56 -5.27 26.40
N PRO A 37 -9.76 -5.35 27.46
CA PRO A 37 -8.81 -6.46 27.66
C PRO A 37 -9.53 -7.81 27.68
N GLY A 38 -9.04 -8.81 26.93
CA GLY A 38 -9.42 -10.22 27.08
C GLY A 38 -10.43 -10.81 26.09
N ILE A 39 -11.11 -10.00 25.25
CA ILE A 39 -12.16 -10.51 24.33
C ILE A 39 -11.78 -10.32 22.84
N PHE A 40 -10.72 -9.57 22.56
CA PHE A 40 -10.37 -9.18 21.20
C PHE A 40 -9.06 -9.84 20.82
N LYS A 41 -9.08 -10.50 19.65
CA LYS A 41 -7.85 -10.98 19.01
C LYS A 41 -6.99 -9.74 18.73
N ALA A 42 -5.86 -9.61 19.42
CA ALA A 42 -4.92 -8.55 19.15
C ALA A 42 -4.48 -8.63 17.69
N THR A 43 -4.50 -7.51 16.98
CA THR A 43 -3.95 -7.44 15.62
C THR A 43 -2.48 -7.85 15.67
N ASP A 44 -2.10 -8.88 14.92
CA ASP A 44 -0.71 -9.33 14.84
C ASP A 44 0.08 -8.41 13.89
N PHE A 45 0.50 -7.27 14.44
CA PHE A 45 1.31 -6.30 13.70
C PHE A 45 2.68 -6.86 13.28
N GLY A 46 3.18 -7.91 13.96
CA GLY A 46 4.41 -8.59 13.59
C GLY A 46 4.26 -9.40 12.31
N ALA A 47 3.15 -10.14 12.17
CA ALA A 47 2.80 -10.82 10.93
C ALA A 47 2.60 -9.83 9.78
N HIS A 48 1.80 -8.78 9.99
CA HIS A 48 1.58 -7.77 8.95
C HIS A 48 2.86 -7.02 8.54
N PHE A 49 3.78 -6.76 9.48
CA PHE A 49 5.09 -6.21 9.15
C PHE A 49 5.86 -7.11 8.17
N LYS A 50 5.88 -8.43 8.39
CA LYS A 50 6.55 -9.39 7.51
C LYS A 50 5.89 -9.45 6.14
N ASP A 51 4.56 -9.48 6.09
CA ASP A 51 3.81 -9.49 4.83
C ASP A 51 4.05 -8.22 4.01
N LEU A 52 4.00 -7.04 4.64
CA LEU A 52 4.28 -5.76 3.99
C LEU A 52 5.75 -5.65 3.56
N ASN A 53 6.69 -6.21 4.32
CA ASN A 53 8.10 -6.27 3.93
C ASN A 53 8.28 -7.11 2.66
N ARG A 54 7.67 -8.30 2.61
CA ARG A 54 7.67 -9.14 1.40
C ARG A 54 7.05 -8.40 0.21
N LEU A 55 5.93 -7.72 0.43
CA LEU A 55 5.22 -7.00 -0.60
C LEU A 55 6.04 -5.82 -1.16
N ALA A 56 6.68 -5.05 -0.28
CA ALA A 56 7.58 -3.96 -0.66
C ALA A 56 8.75 -4.47 -1.52
N SER A 57 9.36 -5.60 -1.15
CA SER A 57 10.42 -6.22 -1.95
C SER A 57 9.93 -6.66 -3.34
N LYS A 58 8.77 -7.34 -3.42
CA LYS A 58 8.18 -7.75 -4.71
C LYS A 58 7.87 -6.54 -5.60
N LEU A 59 7.34 -5.46 -5.02
CA LEU A 59 6.98 -4.26 -5.77
C LEU A 59 8.23 -3.49 -6.23
N ALA A 60 9.26 -3.39 -5.38
CA ALA A 60 10.54 -2.80 -5.78
C ALA A 60 11.19 -3.54 -6.96
N THR A 61 11.17 -4.88 -6.95
CA THR A 61 11.65 -5.66 -8.11
C THR A 61 10.80 -5.42 -9.37
N THR A 62 9.47 -5.29 -9.21
CA THR A 62 8.59 -4.98 -10.35
C THR A 62 8.84 -3.57 -10.90
N LEU A 63 9.13 -2.60 -10.04
CA LEU A 63 9.48 -1.23 -10.42
C LEU A 63 10.77 -1.19 -11.25
N SER A 64 11.82 -1.91 -10.83
CA SER A 64 13.05 -2.01 -11.62
C SER A 64 12.80 -2.63 -13.01
N ALA A 65 11.95 -3.65 -13.10
CA ALA A 65 11.58 -4.23 -14.40
C ALA A 65 10.78 -3.24 -15.27
N LEU A 66 9.90 -2.43 -14.65
CA LEU A 66 9.10 -1.42 -15.36
C LEU A 66 9.96 -0.28 -15.93
N GLU A 67 11.07 0.06 -15.29
CA GLU A 67 12.04 1.05 -15.80
C GLU A 67 12.78 0.56 -17.05
N GLU A 68 12.92 -0.76 -17.21
CA GLU A 68 13.61 -1.38 -18.35
C GLU A 68 12.66 -1.69 -19.52
N GLU A 69 11.34 -1.59 -19.34
CA GLU A 69 10.38 -1.85 -20.41
C GLU A 69 10.31 -0.71 -21.43
N PRO A 70 10.34 -1.01 -22.74
CA PRO A 70 10.16 0.00 -23.78
C PRO A 70 8.70 0.45 -23.85
N GLY A 71 8.47 1.75 -23.70
CA GLY A 71 7.14 2.36 -23.76
C GLY A 71 6.28 2.09 -22.52
N PRO A 72 6.76 2.35 -21.29
CA PRO A 72 5.95 2.17 -20.10
C PRO A 72 4.77 3.14 -20.18
N LEU A 73 3.57 2.63 -19.93
CA LEU A 73 2.35 3.44 -19.92
C LEU A 73 2.57 4.67 -19.05
N GLU A 74 2.33 5.85 -19.60
CA GLU A 74 2.72 7.09 -18.95
C GLU A 74 2.01 7.21 -17.58
N GLY A 75 2.78 7.38 -16.51
CA GLY A 75 2.27 7.45 -15.12
C GLY A 75 2.26 6.11 -14.36
N SER A 76 2.51 4.99 -15.03
CA SER A 76 2.63 3.66 -14.39
C SER A 76 3.72 3.61 -13.32
N HIS A 77 4.90 4.17 -13.63
CA HIS A 77 6.03 4.26 -12.71
C HIS A 77 5.73 5.13 -11.49
N GLN A 78 5.12 6.29 -11.71
CA GLN A 78 4.72 7.21 -10.63
C GLN A 78 3.71 6.54 -9.70
N TYR A 79 2.73 5.83 -10.27
CA TYR A 79 1.74 5.07 -9.52
C TYR A 79 2.37 3.94 -8.69
N ALA A 80 3.21 3.11 -9.32
CA ALA A 80 3.88 2.01 -8.63
C ALA A 80 4.84 2.50 -7.52
N THR A 81 5.51 3.64 -7.74
CA THR A 81 6.35 4.29 -6.73
C THR A 81 5.53 4.79 -5.54
N ALA A 82 4.40 5.48 -5.80
CA ALA A 82 3.50 5.94 -4.73
C ALA A 82 2.88 4.78 -3.93
N LEU A 83 2.59 3.66 -4.60
CA LEU A 83 2.15 2.43 -3.93
C LEU A 83 3.25 1.85 -3.02
N LEU A 84 4.50 1.84 -3.49
CA LEU A 84 5.63 1.39 -2.68
C LEU A 84 5.85 2.28 -1.45
N GLU A 85 5.78 3.61 -1.61
CA GLU A 85 5.86 4.56 -0.49
C GLU A 85 4.76 4.27 0.55
N SER A 86 3.53 4.03 0.09
CA SER A 86 2.39 3.71 0.97
C SER A 86 2.59 2.40 1.74
N ILE A 87 3.04 1.34 1.07
CA ILE A 87 3.37 0.05 1.69
C ILE A 87 4.48 0.21 2.74
N GLN A 88 5.52 0.99 2.42
CA GLN A 88 6.64 1.24 3.34
C GLN A 88 6.21 2.03 4.58
N ALA A 89 5.33 3.03 4.42
CA ALA A 89 4.77 3.78 5.53
C ALA A 89 3.95 2.88 6.45
N LEU A 90 3.04 2.06 5.90
CA LEU A 90 2.24 1.12 6.69
C LEU A 90 3.10 0.07 7.39
N ARG A 91 4.14 -0.43 6.71
CA ARG A 91 5.14 -1.34 7.30
C ARG A 91 5.83 -0.72 8.50
N LYS A 92 6.26 0.54 8.40
CA LYS A 92 6.91 1.27 9.50
C LYS A 92 5.98 1.40 10.70
N MET A 93 4.70 1.74 10.47
CA MET A 93 3.69 1.79 11.54
C MET A 93 3.49 0.42 12.20
N CYS A 94 3.37 -0.66 11.41
CA CYS A 94 3.24 -2.03 11.95
C CYS A 94 4.44 -2.44 12.81
N LYS A 95 5.67 -2.09 12.38
CA LYS A 95 6.88 -2.34 13.17
C LYS A 95 6.81 -1.66 14.54
N ARG A 96 6.48 -0.37 14.57
CA ARG A 96 6.37 0.43 15.81
C ARG A 96 5.25 -0.06 16.72
N LEU A 97 4.09 -0.42 16.16
CA LEU A 97 2.98 -1.00 16.91
C LEU A 97 3.33 -2.38 17.49
N HIS A 98 4.08 -3.19 16.74
CA HIS A 98 4.59 -4.46 17.23
C HIS A 98 5.58 -4.26 18.37
N GLU A 99 6.58 -3.38 18.23
CA GLU A 99 7.53 -3.03 19.29
C GLU A 99 6.82 -2.56 20.57
N LYS A 100 5.81 -1.69 20.44
CA LYS A 100 4.97 -1.25 21.57
C LYS A 100 4.22 -2.41 22.22
N SER A 101 3.70 -3.36 21.43
CA SER A 101 2.99 -4.54 21.96
C SER A 101 3.88 -5.48 22.76
N GLN A 102 5.20 -5.46 22.53
CA GLN A 102 6.18 -6.29 23.25
C GLN A 102 6.64 -5.70 24.60
N GLY A 103 6.06 -4.57 25.03
CA GLY A 103 6.23 -4.05 26.40
C GLY A 103 6.92 -2.70 26.51
N ASP A 104 7.40 -2.12 25.41
CA ASP A 104 7.99 -0.77 25.44
C ASP A 104 6.93 0.31 25.17
N ILE A 105 6.13 0.62 26.20
CA ILE A 105 5.01 1.58 26.10
C ILE A 105 5.47 2.98 25.67
N ARG A 106 6.76 3.33 25.83
CA ARG A 106 7.32 4.64 25.46
C ARG A 106 7.79 4.73 24.00
N THR A 107 7.90 3.62 23.28
CA THR A 107 8.45 3.59 21.90
C THR A 107 7.53 4.16 20.82
N TYR A 108 6.22 4.26 21.07
CA TYR A 108 5.31 4.83 20.09
C TYR A 108 4.15 5.61 20.73
N PRO A 109 4.40 6.90 21.08
CA PRO A 109 3.39 7.81 21.60
C PRO A 109 2.24 8.06 20.61
N MET A 110 1.07 8.39 21.14
CA MET A 110 -0.12 8.65 20.32
C MET A 110 0.08 9.80 19.31
N ALA A 111 0.86 10.83 19.69
CA ALA A 111 1.19 11.94 18.81
C ALA A 111 1.99 11.49 17.57
N GLU A 112 2.98 10.60 17.76
CA GLU A 112 3.74 10.03 16.66
C GLU A 112 2.89 9.09 15.80
N TYR A 113 2.01 8.31 16.42
CA TYR A 113 1.04 7.48 15.69
C TYR A 113 0.15 8.32 14.78
N ASN A 114 -0.43 9.41 15.29
CA ASN A 114 -1.27 10.30 14.51
C ASN A 114 -0.50 11.00 13.38
N ALA A 115 0.77 11.36 13.62
CA ALA A 115 1.63 11.95 12.60
C ALA A 115 1.95 10.95 11.48
N ASP A 116 2.38 9.73 11.82
CA ASP A 116 2.63 8.67 10.85
C ASP A 116 1.34 8.30 10.08
N LEU A 117 0.19 8.24 10.76
CA LEU A 117 -1.12 7.99 10.14
C LEU A 117 -1.47 9.08 9.13
N LYS A 118 -1.29 10.36 9.47
CA LYS A 118 -1.53 11.47 8.55
C LYS A 118 -0.61 11.42 7.33
N THR A 119 0.67 11.09 7.50
CA THR A 119 1.59 10.88 6.39
C THR A 119 1.12 9.72 5.51
N TYR A 120 0.73 8.61 6.11
CA TYR A 120 0.20 7.44 5.41
C TYR A 120 -1.06 7.76 4.60
N GLU A 121 -2.03 8.48 5.18
CA GLU A 121 -3.24 8.93 4.49
C GLU A 121 -2.92 9.83 3.29
N GLY A 122 -1.95 10.73 3.43
CA GLY A 122 -1.47 11.56 2.32
C GLY A 122 -0.88 10.75 1.16
N LEU A 123 -0.10 9.71 1.47
CA LEU A 123 0.46 8.80 0.47
C LEU A 123 -0.65 7.98 -0.23
N MET A 124 -1.64 7.50 0.53
CA MET A 124 -2.79 6.79 -0.03
C MET A 124 -3.60 7.66 -0.97
N ASN A 125 -3.86 8.92 -0.60
CA ASN A 125 -4.56 9.87 -1.47
C ASN A 125 -3.79 10.10 -2.78
N ARG A 126 -2.47 10.32 -2.70
CA ARG A 126 -1.61 10.44 -3.89
C ARG A 126 -1.65 9.19 -4.77
N CYS A 127 -1.57 8.00 -4.15
CA CYS A 127 -1.66 6.73 -4.86
C CYS A 127 -3.01 6.57 -5.58
N GLN A 128 -4.10 6.99 -4.93
CA GLN A 128 -5.45 6.97 -5.50
C GLN A 128 -5.58 7.95 -6.68
N GLU A 129 -5.08 9.17 -6.55
CA GLU A 129 -5.09 10.17 -7.63
C GLU A 129 -4.34 9.67 -8.87
N LEU A 130 -3.14 9.12 -8.67
CA LEU A 130 -2.34 8.53 -9.74
C LEU A 130 -3.03 7.32 -10.37
N GLY A 131 -3.67 6.46 -9.57
CA GLY A 131 -4.46 5.33 -10.08
C GLY A 131 -5.67 5.76 -10.91
N ILE A 132 -6.37 6.83 -10.50
CA ILE A 132 -7.48 7.41 -11.27
C ILE A 132 -6.96 7.97 -12.60
N ALA A 133 -5.83 8.69 -12.59
CA ALA A 133 -5.22 9.22 -13.80
C ALA A 133 -4.79 8.10 -14.76
N LEU A 134 -4.17 7.04 -14.24
CA LEU A 134 -3.76 5.87 -15.02
C LEU A 134 -4.97 5.15 -15.65
N ASN A 135 -6.04 4.95 -14.87
CA ASN A 135 -7.27 4.34 -15.36
C ASN A 135 -7.97 5.16 -16.45
N ARG A 136 -7.86 6.49 -16.42
CA ARG A 136 -8.38 7.35 -17.50
C ARG A 136 -7.59 7.14 -18.78
N ARG A 137 -6.25 7.16 -18.70
CA ARG A 137 -5.37 6.95 -19.85
C ARG A 137 -5.59 5.60 -20.53
N LEU A 138 -5.75 4.54 -19.74
CA LEU A 138 -6.07 3.20 -20.25
C LEU A 138 -7.38 3.17 -21.06
N ARG A 139 -8.38 3.95 -20.65
CA ARG A 139 -9.65 4.04 -21.38
C ARG A 139 -9.52 4.90 -22.64
N ASP A 140 -8.73 5.96 -22.57
CA ASP A 140 -8.53 6.87 -23.71
C ASP A 140 -7.74 6.18 -24.84
N GLU A 141 -6.73 5.36 -24.52
CA GLU A 141 -6.00 4.52 -25.50
C GLU A 141 -6.90 3.46 -26.14
N ASP A 142 -7.84 2.87 -25.38
CA ASP A 142 -8.86 1.94 -25.92
C ASP A 142 -9.86 2.62 -26.89
N THR A 143 -9.94 3.96 -26.88
CA THR A 143 -10.93 4.73 -27.65
C THR A 143 -10.33 5.41 -28.88
N GLN A 144 -9.06 5.18 -29.20
CA GLN A 144 -8.43 5.73 -30.40
C GLN A 144 -8.59 4.72 -31.57
N PRO A 145 -9.57 4.89 -32.49
CA PRO A 145 -9.63 4.07 -33.69
C PRO A 145 -8.44 4.40 -34.59
N ASP A 146 -7.83 3.38 -35.17
CA ASP A 146 -6.84 3.51 -36.25
C ASP A 146 -7.31 4.55 -37.29
N GLY A 147 -6.58 5.65 -37.38
CA GLY A 147 -6.77 6.72 -38.37
C GLY A 147 -5.59 6.76 -39.33
#